data_AF-A0A9P5YSS9-F1
#
_entry.id   AF-A0A9P5YSS9-F1
#
_cell.length_a   1.000
_cell.length_b   1.000
_cell.length_c   1.000
_cell.angle_alpha   90.00
_cell.angle_beta   90.00
_cell.angle_gamma   90.00
#
_symmetry.space_group_name_H-M   'P 1'
#
loop_
_entity.id
_entity.type
_entity.pdbx_description
1 polymer ?
#
loop_
_entity_poly.entity_id
_entity_poly.type
_entity_poly.pdbx_seq_one_letter_code
_entity_poly.pdbx_strand_id
1 'polypeptide(L)'
;LGERPSKYKPSIDDYNEYLRRRRDLLTSSKGRAALMHGGIVARIARDVLDQHTILDGPSPDAVTVGTHQRFNLYDDKLSENDTDIICGVYYVD
;
A
#
# COMPACT_ATOMS: atom_id res chain seq x y z
N LEU A 1 -7.08 -8.93 -2.90
CA LEU A 1 -6.88 -10.14 -3.74
C LEU A 1 -8.20 -10.79 -4.23
N GLY A 2 -9.34 -10.13 -3.97
CA GLY A 2 -10.66 -10.50 -4.49
C GLY A 2 -11.41 -11.48 -3.59
N GLU A 3 -12.65 -11.76 -3.98
CA GLU A 3 -13.50 -12.78 -3.37
C GLU A 3 -13.05 -14.19 -3.79
N ARG A 4 -13.23 -15.15 -2.89
CA ARG A 4 -12.87 -16.55 -3.06
C ARG A 4 -13.98 -17.42 -2.49
N PRO A 5 -14.25 -18.59 -3.09
CA PRO A 5 -15.29 -19.48 -2.60
C PRO A 5 -14.93 -20.06 -1.24
N SER A 6 -15.95 -20.43 -0.46
CA SER A 6 -15.76 -21.16 0.80
C SER A 6 -14.88 -22.41 0.57
N LYS A 7 -13.90 -22.62 1.46
CA LYS A 7 -12.86 -23.69 1.36
C LYS A 7 -11.79 -23.49 0.30
N TYR A 8 -11.69 -22.29 -0.30
CA TYR A 8 -10.55 -21.94 -1.13
C TYR A 8 -9.21 -22.17 -0.40
N LYS A 9 -8.27 -22.77 -1.12
CA LYS A 9 -6.90 -23.01 -0.64
C LYS A 9 -5.95 -22.23 -1.53
N PRO A 10 -5.28 -21.18 -1.00
CA PRO A 10 -4.27 -20.45 -1.75
C PRO A 10 -3.18 -21.38 -2.27
N SER A 11 -2.81 -21.20 -3.53
CA SER A 11 -1.71 -21.89 -4.19
C SER A 11 -0.45 -21.02 -4.23
N ILE A 12 0.64 -21.58 -4.75
CA ILE A 12 1.86 -20.81 -5.01
C ILE A 12 1.64 -19.72 -6.05
N ASP A 13 0.75 -19.95 -7.03
CA ASP A 13 0.44 -18.97 -8.08
C ASP A 13 -0.30 -17.76 -7.49
N ASP A 14 -1.18 -18.00 -6.53
CA ASP A 14 -1.87 -16.91 -5.81
C ASP A 14 -0.90 -16.05 -4.99
N TYR A 15 0.08 -16.71 -4.36
CA TYR A 15 1.13 -16.01 -3.64
C TYR A 15 2.02 -15.17 -4.57
N ASN A 16 2.39 -15.73 -5.73
CA ASN A 16 3.16 -15.01 -6.74
C ASN A 16 2.40 -13.79 -7.29
N GLU A 17 1.09 -13.92 -7.54
CA GLU A 17 0.25 -12.81 -7.98
C GLU A 17 0.10 -11.74 -6.89
N TYR A 18 0.00 -12.14 -5.61
CA TYR A 18 0.07 -11.19 -4.50
C TYR A 18 1.39 -10.43 -4.50
N LEU A 19 2.53 -11.11 -4.59
CA LEU A 19 3.84 -10.47 -4.60
C LEU A 19 3.98 -9.48 -5.77
N ARG A 20 3.46 -9.83 -6.94
CA ARG A 20 3.44 -8.96 -8.13
C ARG A 20 2.62 -7.69 -7.87
N ARG A 21 1.35 -7.83 -7.48
CA ARG A 21 0.47 -6.68 -7.20
C ARG A 21 0.99 -5.78 -6.08
N ARG A 22 1.50 -6.40 -5.02
CA ARG A 22 2.13 -5.69 -3.90
C ARG A 22 3.32 -4.88 -4.36
N ARG A 23 4.21 -5.48 -5.18
CA ARG A 23 5.37 -4.76 -5.74
C ARG A 23 4.91 -3.60 -6.61
N ASP A 24 4.00 -3.84 -7.56
CA ASP A 24 3.50 -2.79 -8.45
C ASP A 24 2.94 -1.59 -7.67
N LEU A 25 2.12 -1.85 -6.64
CA LEU A 25 1.57 -0.82 -5.77
C LEU A 25 2.66 -0.08 -4.98
N LEU A 26 3.59 -0.80 -4.35
CA LEU A 26 4.65 -0.19 -3.54
C LEU A 26 5.64 0.60 -4.39
N THR A 27 5.89 0.22 -5.64
CA THR A 27 6.76 1.00 -6.54
C THR A 27 6.06 2.20 -7.20
N SER A 28 4.77 2.40 -6.93
CA SER A 28 4.01 3.57 -7.37
C SER A 28 4.13 4.75 -6.39
N SER A 29 3.37 5.83 -6.62
CA SER A 29 3.21 6.96 -5.68
C SER A 29 2.76 6.53 -4.27
N LYS A 30 2.21 5.33 -4.10
CA LYS A 30 1.77 4.79 -2.81
C LYS A 30 2.90 4.27 -1.92
N GLY A 31 4.08 4.00 -2.48
CA GLY A 31 5.21 3.43 -1.75
C GLY A 31 5.64 4.24 -0.53
N ARG A 32 5.78 5.56 -0.72
CA ARG A 32 6.15 6.48 0.35
C ARG A 32 5.12 6.50 1.48
N ALA A 33 3.83 6.60 1.16
CA ALA A 33 2.75 6.52 2.15
C ALA A 33 2.78 5.20 2.92
N ALA A 34 3.06 4.07 2.25
CA ALA A 34 3.18 2.76 2.88
C ALA A 34 4.35 2.69 3.87
N LEU A 35 5.51 3.25 3.54
CA LEU A 35 6.65 3.35 4.47
C LEU A 35 6.32 4.22 5.69
N MET A 36 5.56 5.30 5.51
CA MET A 36 5.17 6.22 6.59
C MET A 36 3.99 5.73 7.44
N HIS A 37 3.23 4.74 6.97
CA HIS A 37 2.04 4.22 7.66
C HIS A 37 2.36 3.56 9.03
N GLY A 38 3.61 3.12 9.23
CA GLY A 38 4.00 2.35 10.41
C GLY A 38 3.41 0.92 10.43
N GLY A 39 3.57 0.24 11.57
CA GLY A 39 2.99 -1.10 11.79
C GLY A 39 3.45 -2.16 10.79
N ILE A 40 2.56 -3.10 10.45
CA ILE A 40 2.84 -4.18 9.50
C ILE A 40 3.00 -3.67 8.07
N VAL A 41 2.22 -2.64 7.68
CA VAL A 41 2.27 -2.03 6.34
C VAL A 41 3.67 -1.51 6.04
N ALA A 42 4.25 -0.74 6.96
CA ALA A 42 5.61 -0.22 6.78
C ALA A 42 6.70 -1.30 6.82
N ARG A 43 6.50 -2.40 7.58
CA ARG A 43 7.45 -3.52 7.57
C ARG A 43 7.46 -4.22 6.21
N ILE A 44 6.29 -4.53 5.67
CA ILE A 44 6.16 -5.14 4.33
C ILE A 44 6.70 -4.22 3.24
N ALA A 45 6.46 -2.90 3.36
CA ALA A 45 6.96 -1.93 2.40
C ALA A 45 8.50 -1.93 2.31
N ARG A 46 9.21 -2.09 3.44
CA ARG A 46 10.68 -2.16 3.49
C ARG A 46 11.27 -3.41 2.84
N ASP A 47 10.48 -4.47 2.63
CA ASP A 47 10.92 -5.64 1.87
C ASP A 47 11.02 -5.36 0.36
N VAL A 48 10.46 -4.24 -0.10
CA VAL A 48 10.39 -3.87 -1.52
C VAL A 48 11.11 -2.55 -1.80
N LEU A 49 11.02 -1.59 -0.88
CA LEU A 49 11.50 -0.22 -1.07
C LEU A 49 12.66 0.10 -0.15
N ASP A 50 13.56 0.96 -0.63
CA ASP A 50 14.59 1.57 0.21
C ASP A 50 13.97 2.59 1.16
N GLN A 51 14.43 2.64 2.41
CA GLN A 51 13.89 3.55 3.42
C GLN A 51 14.12 5.04 3.05
N HIS A 52 15.12 5.34 2.23
CA HIS A 52 15.39 6.68 1.71
C HIS A 52 14.28 7.20 0.78
N THR A 53 13.42 6.33 0.23
CA THR A 53 12.22 6.72 -0.55
C THR A 53 11.30 7.68 0.23
N ILE A 54 11.34 7.67 1.57
CA ILE A 54 10.57 8.61 2.40
C ILE A 54 10.99 10.08 2.14
N LEU A 55 12.26 10.29 1.76
CA LEU A 55 12.86 11.60 1.57
C LEU A 55 12.49 12.27 0.24
N ASP A 56 11.87 11.54 -0.69
CA ASP A 56 11.47 12.06 -2.00
C ASP A 56 10.34 13.12 -1.91
N GLY A 57 9.67 13.21 -0.76
CA GLY A 57 8.54 14.09 -0.54
C GLY A 57 7.23 13.57 -1.16
N PRO A 58 6.11 14.29 -1.00
CA PRO A 58 4.82 13.88 -1.56
C PRO A 58 4.85 13.73 -3.08
N SER A 59 4.18 12.70 -3.58
CA SER A 59 4.09 12.46 -5.02
C SER A 59 3.21 13.49 -5.75
N PRO A 60 3.25 13.54 -7.09
CA PRO A 60 2.30 14.34 -7.88
C PRO A 60 0.82 13.99 -7.65
N ASP A 61 0.53 12.79 -7.15
CA ASP A 61 -0.83 12.31 -6.84
C ASP A 61 -1.24 12.62 -5.39
N ALA A 62 -0.43 13.38 -4.65
CA ALA A 62 -0.71 13.73 -3.26
C ALA A 62 -2.07 14.44 -3.12
N VAL A 63 -2.77 14.12 -2.04
CA VAL A 63 -4.11 14.66 -1.75
C VAL A 63 -4.07 15.57 -0.54
N THR A 64 -5.08 16.42 -0.39
CA THR A 64 -5.23 17.22 0.83
C THR A 64 -5.47 16.29 2.02
N VAL A 65 -4.53 16.26 2.97
CA VAL A 65 -4.64 15.48 4.21
C VAL A 65 -5.06 16.32 5.41
N GLY A 66 -5.07 17.64 5.26
CA GLY A 66 -5.53 18.56 6.29
C GLY A 66 -5.47 20.01 5.82
N THR A 67 -5.92 20.91 6.70
CA THR A 67 -5.86 22.35 6.48
C THR A 67 -5.28 23.03 7.71
N HIS A 68 -4.53 24.10 7.50
CA HIS A 68 -4.05 24.97 8.58
C HIS A 68 -4.18 26.42 8.16
N GLN A 69 -5.09 27.16 8.81
CA GLN A 69 -5.47 28.52 8.42
C GLN A 69 -5.89 28.57 6.93
N ARG A 70 -5.14 29.31 6.10
CA ARG A 70 -5.39 29.46 4.65
C ARG A 70 -4.64 28.43 3.79
N PHE A 71 -3.90 27.51 4.39
CA PHE A 71 -3.07 26.54 3.69
C PHE A 71 -3.68 25.15 3.69
N ASN A 72 -3.62 24.47 2.54
CA ASN A 72 -3.88 23.05 2.42
C ASN A 72 -2.57 22.28 2.64
N LEU A 73 -2.63 21.20 3.40
CA LEU A 73 -1.52 20.28 3.63
C LEU A 73 -1.70 19.08 2.70
N TYR A 74 -0.69 18.79 1.89
CA TYR A 74 -0.72 17.70 0.91
C TYR A 74 0.21 16.57 1.33
N ASP A 75 -0.29 15.35 1.26
CA ASP A 75 0.53 14.16 1.43
C ASP A 75 -0.06 12.98 0.65
N ASP A 76 0.74 11.95 0.45
CA ASP A 76 0.29 10.69 -0.14
C ASP A 76 -0.58 9.94 0.88
N LYS A 77 -1.65 9.30 0.40
CA LYS A 77 -2.56 8.55 1.24
C LYS A 77 -2.82 7.15 0.69
N LEU A 78 -2.80 6.18 1.59
CA LEU A 78 -3.29 4.83 1.32
C LEU A 78 -4.80 4.75 1.54
N SER A 79 -5.50 4.13 0.61
CA SER A 79 -6.86 3.66 0.79
C SER A 79 -6.87 2.32 1.53
N GLU A 80 -8.05 1.89 1.99
CA GLU A 80 -8.23 0.56 2.60
C GLU A 80 -7.84 -0.57 1.63
N ASN A 81 -8.23 -0.44 0.35
CA ASN A 81 -7.84 -1.38 -0.69
C ASN A 81 -6.32 -1.42 -0.92
N ASP A 82 -5.62 -0.29 -0.78
CA ASP A 82 -4.14 -0.28 -0.86
C ASP A 82 -3.54 -1.07 0.31
N THR A 83 -4.05 -0.87 1.53
CA THR A 83 -3.60 -1.64 2.70
C THR A 83 -3.92 -3.12 2.59
N ASP A 84 -5.06 -3.48 2.00
CA ASP A 84 -5.46 -4.87 1.74
C ASP A 84 -4.53 -5.55 0.74
N ILE A 85 -4.15 -4.85 -0.34
CA ILE A 85 -3.18 -5.37 -1.31
C ILE A 85 -1.82 -5.57 -0.64
N ILE A 86 -1.34 -4.60 0.15
CA ILE A 86 -0.05 -4.69 0.86
C ILE A 86 -0.04 -5.87 1.82
N CYS A 87 -1.13 -6.06 2.57
CA CYS A 87 -1.26 -7.11 3.57
C CYS A 87 -1.71 -8.47 3.00
N GLY A 88 -1.97 -8.57 1.69
CA GLY A 88 -2.37 -9.83 1.04
C GLY A 88 -3.77 -10.30 1.42
N VAL A 89 -4.70 -9.39 1.64
CA VAL A 89 -6.09 -9.69 2.03
C VAL A 89 -6.89 -10.24 0.84
N TYR A 90 -7.62 -11.32 1.08
CA TYR A 90 -8.69 -11.85 0.23
C TYR A 90 -9.93 -12.12 1.09
N TYR A 91 -11.10 -12.05 0.46
CA TYR A 91 -12.37 -12.32 1.13
C TYR A 91 -12.86 -13.72 0.77
N VAL A 92 -13.54 -14.36 1.71
CA VAL A 92 -14.13 -15.68 1.51
C VAL A 92 -15.62 -15.56 1.74
N ASP A 93 -16.41 -16.01 0.76
CA ASP A 93 -17.87 -16.10 0.87
C ASP A 93 -18.29 -17.25 1.80
#